data_AF-A0A381YJ50-F1
#
_entry.id   AF-A0A381YJ50-F1
#
_cell.length_a   1.000
_cell.length_b   1.000
_cell.length_c   1.000
_cell.angle_alpha   90.00
_cell.angle_beta   90.00
_cell.angle_gamma   90.00
#
_symmetry.space_group_name_H-M   'P 1'
#
loop_
_entity.id
_entity.type
_entity.pdbx_description
1 polymer ?
#
loop_
_entity_poly.entity_id
_entity_poly.type
_entity_poly.pdbx_seq_one_letter_code
_entity_poly.pdbx_strand_id
1 'polypeptide(L)'
;MIPLPKIKFETKIVEHEGKKIKMPFDCQIYPEKSVEVKNRFSGEKTTMPGFAVSVYDVIIGAEMIQDWDTVRLGLDWFKKYFPKQYMVVLD
;
A
#
# COMPACT_ATOMS: atom_id res chain seq x y z
N MET A 1 -27.49 2.86 15.08
CA MET A 1 -26.28 2.75 14.23
C MET A 1 -26.73 2.68 12.79
N ILE A 2 -26.48 3.72 12.01
CA ILE A 2 -26.70 3.70 10.56
C ILE A 2 -25.55 2.90 9.95
N PRO A 3 -25.77 1.87 9.13
CA PRO A 3 -24.69 1.20 8.43
C PRO A 3 -24.01 2.20 7.51
N LEU A 4 -22.70 2.41 7.69
CA LEU A 4 -21.90 3.23 6.78
C LEU A 4 -22.05 2.67 5.36
N PRO A 5 -22.33 3.51 4.35
CA PRO A 5 -22.42 3.06 2.98
C PRO A 5 -21.09 2.41 2.62
N LYS A 6 -21.13 1.16 2.13
CA LYS A 6 -19.94 0.51 1.54
C LYS A 6 -19.61 1.25 0.25
N ILE A 7 -18.76 2.26 0.35
CA ILE A 7 -18.28 3.03 -0.79
C ILE A 7 -17.52 2.05 -1.69
N LYS A 8 -18.06 1.79 -2.89
CA LYS A 8 -17.37 1.02 -3.91
C LYS A 8 -16.37 1.96 -4.58
N PHE A 9 -15.12 1.91 -4.13
CA PHE A 9 -14.03 2.67 -4.72
C PHE A 9 -13.48 1.95 -5.96
N GLU A 10 -13.43 2.64 -7.10
CA GLU A 10 -12.82 2.12 -8.33
C GLU A 10 -11.29 2.03 -8.16
N THR A 11 -10.78 0.82 -8.04
CA THR A 11 -9.35 0.52 -7.92
C THR A 11 -8.62 0.85 -9.22
N LYS A 12 -7.61 1.73 -9.14
CA LYS A 12 -6.74 2.10 -10.27
C LYS A 12 -5.86 0.93 -10.70
N ILE A 13 -5.55 0.86 -12.00
CA ILE A 13 -4.59 -0.11 -12.56
C ILE A 13 -3.33 0.65 -12.95
N VAL A 14 -2.19 0.22 -12.43
CA VAL A 14 -0.87 0.78 -12.76
C VAL A 14 -0.07 -0.23 -13.58
N GLU A 15 0.69 0.24 -14.55
CA GLU A 15 1.62 -0.60 -15.30
C GLU A 15 3.01 -0.54 -14.67
N HIS A 16 3.52 -1.71 -14.29
CA HIS A 16 4.84 -1.85 -13.69
C HIS A 16 5.56 -3.03 -14.33
N GLU A 17 6.73 -2.79 -14.94
CA GLU A 17 7.55 -3.83 -15.60
C GLU A 17 6.75 -4.69 -16.63
N GLY A 18 5.84 -4.06 -17.38
CA GLY A 18 4.98 -4.74 -18.35
C GLY A 18 3.83 -5.55 -17.73
N LYS A 19 3.65 -5.51 -16.42
CA LYS A 19 2.52 -6.13 -15.70
C LYS A 19 1.53 -5.07 -15.27
N LYS A 20 0.24 -5.38 -15.44
CA LYS A 20 -0.86 -4.57 -14.91
C LYS A 20 -1.09 -4.96 -13.45
N ILE A 21 -0.76 -4.06 -12.53
CA ILE A 21 -0.99 -4.21 -11.11
C ILE A 21 -2.26 -3.43 -10.75
N LYS A 22 -3.24 -4.13 -10.19
CA LYS A 22 -4.47 -3.52 -9.68
C LYS A 22 -4.21 -3.04 -8.26
N MET A 23 -4.46 -1.77 -7.97
CA MET A 23 -4.31 -1.21 -6.62
C MET A 23 -5.31 -1.84 -5.64
N PRO A 24 -4.96 -1.99 -4.34
CA PRO A 24 -5.82 -2.63 -3.36
C PRO A 24 -7.03 -1.76 -2.97
N PHE A 25 -6.90 -0.44 -3.08
CA PHE A 25 -7.90 0.57 -2.75
C PHE A 25 -7.68 1.82 -3.61
N ASP A 26 -8.63 2.75 -3.60
CA ASP A 26 -8.45 4.06 -4.23
C ASP A 26 -7.66 4.98 -3.30
N CYS A 27 -6.50 5.43 -3.77
CA CYS A 27 -5.66 6.39 -3.07
C CYS A 27 -5.01 7.35 -4.07
N GLN A 28 -4.46 8.43 -3.54
CA GLN A 28 -3.56 9.29 -4.31
C GLN A 28 -2.25 8.52 -4.56
N ILE A 29 -1.80 8.52 -5.80
CA ILE A 29 -0.59 7.80 -6.22
C ILE A 29 0.54 8.82 -6.36
N TYR A 30 1.66 8.53 -5.71
CA TYR A 30 2.91 9.24 -5.91
C TYR A 30 3.43 8.97 -7.33
N PRO A 31 3.63 10.01 -8.18
CA PRO A 31 4.08 9.85 -9.57
C PRO A 31 5.56 9.43 -9.70
N GLU A 32 6.31 9.42 -8.60
CA GLU A 32 7.72 9.08 -8.54
C GLU A 32 7.95 7.62 -8.94
N LYS A 33 8.93 7.39 -9.82
CA LYS A 33 9.29 6.02 -10.27
C LYS A 33 9.99 5.19 -9.20
N SER A 34 10.63 5.84 -8.24
CA SER A 34 11.45 5.21 -7.22
C SER A 34 11.56 6.12 -6.00
N VAL A 35 11.20 5.60 -4.84
CA VAL A 35 11.19 6.31 -3.56
C VAL A 35 11.84 5.41 -2.50
N GLU A 36 12.73 5.97 -1.70
CA GLU A 36 13.33 5.29 -0.55
C GLU A 36 12.42 5.44 0.67
N VAL A 37 12.07 4.31 1.29
CA VAL A 37 11.26 4.24 2.51
C VAL A 37 12.07 3.58 3.60
N LYS A 38 12.01 4.16 4.81
CA LYS A 38 12.70 3.67 6.00
C LYS A 38 11.71 2.98 6.95
N ASN A 39 12.06 1.80 7.44
CA ASN A 39 11.32 1.09 8.47
C ASN A 39 11.25 1.96 9.75
N ARG A 40 10.04 2.13 10.27
CA ARG A 40 9.74 2.97 11.44
C ARG A 40 10.29 2.43 12.78
N PHE A 41 10.64 1.16 12.86
CA PHE A 41 11.15 0.47 14.06
C PHE A 41 12.64 0.16 13.98
N SER A 42 13.11 -0.51 12.93
CA SER A 42 14.50 -0.94 12.78
C SER A 42 15.40 0.11 12.14
N GLY A 43 14.81 1.00 11.34
CA GLY A 43 15.53 1.97 10.53
C GLY A 43 16.18 1.42 9.27
N GLU A 44 15.95 0.15 8.93
CA GLU A 44 16.29 -0.41 7.61
C GLU A 44 15.59 0.35 6.49
N LYS A 45 16.13 0.29 5.27
CA LYS A 45 15.63 1.04 4.12
C LYS A 45 15.35 0.13 2.96
N THR A 46 14.30 0.45 2.21
CA THR A 46 13.98 -0.23 0.95
C THR A 46 13.51 0.78 -0.08
N THR A 47 13.69 0.44 -1.36
CA THR A 47 13.29 1.28 -2.48
C THR A 47 12.15 0.64 -3.24
N MET A 48 11.13 1.43 -3.52
CA MET A 48 9.92 0.97 -4.21
C MET A 48 9.30 2.08 -5.05
N PRO A 49 8.49 1.76 -6.07
CA PRO A 49 7.84 2.78 -6.88
C PRO A 49 6.83 3.58 -6.05
N GLY A 50 6.58 4.83 -6.45
CA GLY A 50 5.72 5.76 -5.72
C GLY A 50 4.33 5.18 -5.43
N PHE A 51 3.72 4.46 -6.36
CA PHE A 51 2.43 3.81 -6.11
C PHE A 51 2.46 2.77 -4.99
N ALA A 52 3.58 2.05 -4.81
CA ALA A 52 3.74 1.12 -3.68
C ALA A 52 3.91 1.89 -2.37
N VAL A 53 4.63 3.02 -2.39
CA VAL A 53 4.70 3.93 -1.22
C VAL A 53 3.32 4.45 -0.83
N SER A 54 2.47 4.79 -1.81
CA SER A 54 1.10 5.20 -1.53
C SER A 54 0.28 4.11 -0.83
N VAL A 55 0.48 2.84 -1.20
CA VAL A 55 -0.16 1.71 -0.49
C VAL A 55 0.39 1.59 0.93
N TYR A 56 1.71 1.75 1.11
CA TYR A 56 2.36 1.72 2.42
C TYR A 56 1.74 2.77 3.34
N ASP A 57 1.70 4.04 2.93
CA ASP A 57 1.17 5.12 3.76
C ASP A 57 -0.30 4.91 4.18
N VAL A 58 -1.12 4.37 3.27
CA VAL A 58 -2.51 4.02 3.60
C VAL A 58 -2.57 2.90 4.63
N ILE A 59 -1.69 1.89 4.57
CA ILE A 59 -1.62 0.84 5.60
C ILE A 59 -1.28 1.46 6.96
N ILE A 60 -0.30 2.36 7.02
CA ILE A 60 0.09 3.03 8.27
C ILE A 60 -1.06 3.87 8.82
N GLY A 61 -1.73 4.66 7.98
CA GLY A 61 -2.88 5.45 8.38
C GLY A 61 -4.05 4.60 8.86
N ALA A 62 -4.34 3.49 8.17
CA ALA A 62 -5.38 2.54 8.54
C ALA A 62 -5.10 1.85 9.88
N GLU A 63 -3.85 1.48 10.14
CA GLU A 63 -3.41 0.92 11.43
C GLU A 63 -3.67 1.88 12.59
N MET A 64 -3.38 3.18 12.41
CA MET A 64 -3.61 4.21 13.42
C MET A 64 -5.09 4.40 13.79
N ILE A 65 -6.00 4.20 12.84
CA ILE A 65 -7.45 4.32 13.06
C ILE A 65 -8.15 2.96 13.27
N GLN A 66 -7.38 1.88 13.38
CA GLN A 66 -7.87 0.51 13.56
C GLN A 66 -8.77 0.00 12.42
N ASP A 67 -8.56 0.48 11.18
CA ASP A 67 -9.19 -0.06 9.99
C ASP A 67 -8.43 -1.30 9.49
N TRP A 68 -8.67 -2.42 10.18
CA TRP A 68 -7.95 -3.68 9.94
C TRP A 68 -8.28 -4.32 8.58
N ASP A 69 -9.43 -4.00 7.99
CA ASP A 69 -9.80 -4.49 6.66
C ASP A 69 -8.89 -3.84 5.60
N THR A 70 -8.69 -2.52 5.67
CA THR A 70 -7.75 -1.81 4.78
C THR A 70 -6.31 -2.24 5.00
N VAL A 71 -5.89 -2.42 6.26
CA VAL A 71 -4.55 -2.96 6.60
C VAL A 71 -4.35 -4.30 5.92
N ARG A 72 -5.28 -5.26 6.12
CA ARG A 72 -5.15 -6.61 5.58
C ARG A 72 -5.10 -6.63 4.05
N LEU A 73 -5.96 -5.84 3.39
CA LEU A 73 -5.96 -5.71 1.93
C LEU A 73 -4.63 -5.15 1.41
N GLY A 74 -4.07 -4.15 2.08
CA GLY A 74 -2.77 -3.59 1.73
C GLY A 74 -1.62 -4.58 1.93
N LEU A 75 -1.60 -5.30 3.06
CA LEU A 75 -0.57 -6.31 3.36
C LEU A 75 -0.61 -7.47 2.35
N ASP A 76 -1.80 -8.00 2.03
CA ASP A 76 -1.96 -9.08 1.04
C ASP A 76 -1.50 -8.64 -0.36
N TRP A 77 -1.79 -7.38 -0.73
CA TRP A 77 -1.31 -6.80 -1.98
C TRP A 77 0.22 -6.67 -2.01
N PHE A 78 0.83 -6.20 -0.92
CA PHE A 78 2.28 -6.08 -0.81
C PHE A 78 2.97 -7.44 -0.87
N LYS A 79 2.46 -8.45 -0.16
CA LYS A 79 2.99 -9.82 -0.22
C LYS A 79 2.97 -10.39 -1.64
N LYS A 80 1.97 -10.04 -2.45
CA LYS A 80 1.82 -10.51 -3.83
C LYS A 80 2.77 -9.81 -4.81
N TYR A 81 2.91 -8.49 -4.73
CA TYR A 81 3.60 -7.70 -5.75
C TYR A 81 4.99 -7.20 -5.32
N PHE A 82 5.20 -6.98 -4.02
CA PHE A 82 6.42 -6.40 -3.44
C PHE A 82 6.87 -7.16 -2.18
N PRO A 83 7.06 -8.50 -2.24
CA PRO A 83 7.35 -9.31 -1.06
C PRO A 83 8.65 -8.91 -0.35
N LYS A 84 9.66 -8.44 -1.09
CA LYS A 84 10.93 -8.00 -0.48
C LYS A 84 10.76 -6.73 0.33
N GLN A 85 10.04 -5.74 -0.22
CA GLN A 85 9.74 -4.49 0.46
C GLN A 85 8.86 -4.74 1.68
N TYR A 86 7.85 -5.62 1.55
CA TYR A 86 7.00 -6.05 2.65
C TYR A 86 7.83 -6.49 3.86
N MET A 87 8.79 -7.41 3.65
CA MET A 87 9.64 -7.92 4.74
C MET A 87 10.50 -6.84 5.41
N VAL A 88 10.78 -5.73 4.71
CA VAL A 88 11.62 -4.66 5.27
C VAL A 88 10.81 -3.63 6.01
N VAL A 89 9.58 -3.28 5.58
CA VAL A 89 8.84 -2.14 6.15
C VAL A 89 7.48 -2.47 6.76
N LEU A 90 6.95 -3.68 6.57
CA LEU A 90 5.59 -4.06 6.97
C LEU A 90 5.50 -5.40 7.73
N ASP A 91 6.62 -6.10 7.92
CA ASP A 91 6.70 -7.28 8.79
C ASP A 91 6.93 -6.90 10.27
#